data_AF-A0A844IPA9-F1
#
_entry.id   AF-A0A844IPA9-F1
#
_cell.length_a   1.000
_cell.length_b   1.000
_cell.length_c   1.000
_cell.angle_alpha   90.00
_cell.angle_beta   90.00
_cell.angle_gamma   90.00
#
_symmetry.space_group_name_H-M   'P 1'
#
loop_
_entity.id
_entity.type
_entity.pdbx_description
1 polymer ?
#
loop_
_entity_poly.entity_id
_entity_poly.type
_entity_poly.pdbx_seq_one_letter_code
_entity_poly.pdbx_strand_id
1 'polypeptide(L)' 'MYCLAINQQLTTITDLAPNQNILPTVSKSQLLQAIEKLYSRCLIEKEAGKYTLQPVLREYVTEKFIHKL' A
#
# COMPACT_ATOMS: atom_id res chain seq x y z
N MET A 1 -1.51 -0.55 -3.97
CA MET A 1 -1.65 0.91 -3.80
C MET A 1 -2.87 1.26 -2.96
N TYR A 2 -4.10 0.88 -3.33
CA TYR A 2 -5.31 1.23 -2.57
C TYR A 2 -5.27 0.86 -1.08
N CYS A 3 -4.75 -0.32 -0.73
CA CYS A 3 -4.61 -0.72 0.68
C CYS A 3 -3.71 0.24 1.49
N LEU A 4 -2.66 0.81 0.89
CA LEU A 4 -1.80 1.81 1.54
C LEU A 4 -2.43 3.22 1.58
N ALA A 5 -3.38 3.52 0.70
CA ALA A 5 -4.09 4.80 0.68
C ALA A 5 -5.19 4.84 1.75
N ILE A 6 -5.88 3.71 1.96
CA ILE A 6 -6.93 3.55 2.97
C ILE A 6 -6.33 3.52 4.37
N ASN A 7 -5.17 2.87 4.54
CA ASN A 7 -4.47 2.87 5.81
C ASN A 7 -3.72 4.19 6.01
N GLN A 8 -4.32 5.11 6.78
CA GLN A 8 -3.76 6.44 7.06
C GLN A 8 -2.48 6.40 7.90
N GLN A 9 -2.12 5.24 8.46
CA GLN A 9 -0.94 5.04 9.30
C GLN A 9 0.11 4.16 8.60
N LEU A 10 1.34 4.24 9.11
CA LEU A 10 2.44 3.34 8.74
C LEU A 10 2.02 1.88 8.98
N THR A 11 1.95 1.06 7.92
CA THR A 11 1.48 -0.33 7.99
C THR A 11 2.60 -1.34 7.78
N THR A 12 2.52 -2.50 8.43
CA THR A 12 3.46 -3.60 8.22
C THR A 12 2.92 -4.59 7.19
N ILE A 13 3.80 -5.42 6.61
CA ILE A 13 3.38 -6.54 5.74
C ILE A 13 2.45 -7.51 6.50
N THR A 14 2.62 -7.67 7.81
CA THR A 14 1.77 -8.52 8.65
C THR A 14 0.37 -7.94 8.84
N ASP A 15 0.20 -6.62 8.76
CA ASP A 15 -1.12 -5.97 8.79
C ASP A 15 -1.79 -5.98 7.40
N LEU A 16 -0.97 -5.89 6.34
CA LEU A 16 -1.44 -5.87 4.96
C LEU A 16 -1.86 -7.26 4.46
N ALA A 17 -1.07 -8.31 4.72
CA ALA A 17 -1.33 -9.67 4.25
C ALA A 17 -2.74 -10.23 4.58
N PRO A 18 -3.32 -10.02 5.77
CA PRO A 18 -4.67 -10.51 6.07
C PRO A 18 -5.80 -9.66 5.47
N ASN A 19 -5.51 -8.53 4.81
CA ASN A 19 -6.54 -7.58 4.35
C ASN A 19 -7.18 -8.01 3.01
N GLN A 20 -8.03 -9.04 3.07
CA GLN A 20 -8.71 -9.63 1.90
C GLN A 20 -9.84 -8.77 1.31
N ASN A 21 -10.26 -7.71 2.01
CA ASN A 21 -11.29 -6.80 1.51
C ASN A 21 -10.80 -5.96 0.32
N ILE A 22 -9.49 -5.73 0.22
CA ILE A 22 -8.87 -4.85 -0.77
C ILE A 22 -7.78 -5.59 -1.57
N LEU A 23 -7.05 -6.50 -0.92
CA LEU A 23 -6.01 -7.27 -1.58
C LEU A 23 -6.57 -8.62 -2.04
N PRO A 24 -6.28 -9.05 -3.27
CA PRO A 24 -6.59 -10.41 -3.70
C PRO A 24 -5.80 -11.42 -2.86
N THR A 25 -6.23 -12.68 -2.84
CA THR A 25 -5.50 -13.76 -2.19
C THR A 25 -4.14 -13.96 -2.83
N VAL A 26 -3.12 -13.31 -2.26
CA VAL A 26 -1.72 -13.36 -2.70
C VAL A 26 -0.84 -13.86 -1.57
N SER A 27 0.27 -14.50 -1.93
CA SER A 27 1.24 -14.93 -0.93
C SER A 27 1.97 -13.73 -0.32
N LYS A 28 2.50 -13.90 0.90
CA LYS A 28 3.32 -12.88 1.57
C LYS A 28 4.54 -12.48 0.73
N SER A 29 5.13 -13.43 -0.01
CA SER A 29 6.28 -13.16 -0.89
C SER A 29 5.90 -12.31 -2.09
N GLN A 30 4.74 -12.56 -2.72
CA GLN A 30 4.22 -11.72 -3.80
C GLN A 30 3.90 -10.31 -3.32
N LEU A 31 3.32 -10.18 -2.12
CA LEU A 31 3.06 -8.88 -1.51
C LEU A 31 4.37 -8.12 -1.26
N LEU A 32 5.40 -8.78 -0.72
CA LEU A 32 6.71 -8.19 -0.48
C LEU A 32 7.35 -7.69 -1.79
N GLN A 33 7.34 -8.51 -2.84
CA GLN A 33 7.84 -8.12 -4.16
C GLN A 33 7.09 -6.91 -4.74
N ALA A 34 5.77 -6.83 -4.52
CA ALA A 34 4.98 -5.68 -4.95
C ALA A 34 5.37 -4.41 -4.19
N ILE A 35 5.56 -4.51 -2.87
CA ILE A 35 6.04 -3.39 -2.02
C ILE A 35 7.43 -2.94 -2.48
N GLU A 36 8.36 -3.86 -2.72
CA GLU A 36 9.71 -3.54 -3.21
C GLU A 36 9.68 -2.82 -4.56
N LYS A 37 8.81 -3.25 -5.49
CA LYS A 37 8.62 -2.58 -6.77
C LYS A 37 8.02 -1.18 -6.64
N LEU A 38 7.15 -0.95 -5.65
CA LEU A 38 6.62 0.39 -5.37
C LEU A 38 7.69 1.28 -4.75
N TYR A 39 8.50 0.73 -3.84
CA TYR A 39 9.61 1.44 -3.21
C TYR A 39 10.68 1.83 -4.22
N SER A 40 11.08 0.92 -5.11
CA SER A 40 12.10 1.20 -6.13
C SER A 40 11.70 2.29 -7.15
N ARG A 41 10.41 2.57 -7.26
CA ARG A 41 9.84 3.64 -8.08
C ARG A 41 9.60 4.93 -7.29
N CYS A 42 10.06 4.99 -6.05
CA CYS A 42 9.83 6.09 -5.12
C CYS A 42 8.34 6.41 -4.90
N LEU A 43 7.45 5.41 -4.98
CA LEU A 43 6.00 5.62 -4.83
C LEU A 43 5.51 5.47 -3.39
N ILE A 44 6.31 4.82 -2.55
CA ILE A 44 6.02 4.58 -1.13
C ILE A 44 7.26 4.96 -0.31
N GLU A 45 7.01 5.33 0.94
CA GLU A 45 8.03 5.54 1.95
C GLU A 45 8.12 4.29 2.82
N LYS A 46 9.34 3.97 3.26
CA LYS A 46 9.62 2.86 4.16
C LYS A 46 10.33 3.39 5.40
N GLU A 47 9.72 3.20 6.56
CA GLU A 47 10.28 3.60 7.84
C GLU A 47 10.15 2.46 8.85
N ALA A 48 11.26 1.99 9.43
CA ALA A 48 11.28 0.92 10.44
C ALA A 48 10.47 -0.34 10.08
N GLY A 49 10.48 -0.74 8.81
CA GLY A 49 9.73 -1.91 8.32
C GLY A 49 8.23 -1.68 8.10
N LYS A 50 7.78 -0.43 8.26
CA LYS A 50 6.44 0.02 7.90
C LYS A 50 6.45 0.76 6.57
N TYR A 51 5.29 0.79 5.93
CA TYR A 51 5.11 1.33 4.60
C TYR A 51 3.96 2.34 4.60
N THR A 52 4.13 3.42 3.86
CA THR A 52 3.06 4.39 3.58
C THR A 52 3.22 4.95 2.17
N LEU A 53 2.15 5.47 1.58
CA LEU A 53 2.25 6.24 0.34
C LEU A 53 2.83 7.61 0.64
N GLN A 54 3.62 8.14 -0.29
CA GLN A 54 4.00 9.54 -0.25
C GLN A 54 2.74 10.43 -0.21
N PRO A 55 2.73 11.55 0.53
CA PRO A 55 1.54 12.37 0.73
C PRO A 55 0.80 12.74 -0.56
N VAL A 56 1.54 13.15 -1.59
CA VAL A 56 0.99 13.54 -2.91
C VAL A 56 0.32 12.35 -3.62
N LEU A 57 0.94 11.17 -3.56
CA LEU A 57 0.39 9.96 -4.16
C LEU A 57 -0.81 9.43 -3.38
N ARG A 58 -0.81 9.58 -2.05
CA ARG A 58 -1.94 9.22 -1.21
C ARG A 58 -3.18 10.03 -1.59
N GLU A 59 -3.05 11.34 -1.74
CA GLU A 59 -4.15 12.21 -2.17
C GLU A 59 -4.68 11.79 -3.54
N TYR A 60 -3.78 11.64 -4.53
CA TYR A 60 -4.15 11.19 -5.87
C TYR A 60 -4.84 9.81 -5.88
N VAL A 61 -4.30 8.81 -5.17
CA VAL A 61 -4.87 7.46 -5.13
C VAL A 61 -6.21 7.44 -4.41
N THR A 62 -6.35 8.22 -3.33
CA THR A 62 -7.61 8.35 -2.60
C THR A 62 -8.68 9.02 -3.47
N GLU A 63 -8.36 10.10 -4.16
CA GLU A 63 -9.29 10.73 -5.10
C GLU A 63 -9.70 9.75 -6.21
N LYS A 64 -8.74 9.05 -6.82
CA LYS A 64 -9.05 8.05 -7.86
C LYS A 64 -9.88 6.88 -7.33
N PHE A 65 -9.72 6.52 -6.06
CA PHE A 65 -10.49 5.47 -5.43
C PHE A 65 -11.94 5.90 -5.19
N ILE A 66 -12.16 7.09 -4.63
CA ILE A 66 -13.50 7.66 -4.40
C ILE A 66 -14.26 7.83 -5.73
N HIS A 67 -13.60 8.31 -6.78
CA HIS A 67 -14.24 8.51 -8.09
C HIS A 67 -14.44 7.22 -8.91
N LYS A 68 -13.91 6.07 -8.46
CA LYS A 68 -14.10 4.76 -9.12
C LYS A 68 -15.08 3.84 -8.39
N LEU A 69 -15.50 4.20 -7.19
CA LEU A 69 -16.56 3.55 -6.41
C LEU A 69 -17.93 4.04 -6.88
#